data_AF-A0A355AC03-F1
#
_entry.id   AF-A0A355AC03-F1
#
_cell.length_a   1.000
_cell.length_b   1.000
_cell.length_c   1.000
_cell.angle_alpha   90.00
_cell.angle_beta   90.00
_cell.angle_gamma   90.00
#
_symmetry.space_group_name_H-M   'P 1'
#
loop_
_entity.id
_entity.type
_entity.pdbx_description
1 polymer ?
#
loop_
_entity_poly.entity_id
_entity_poly.type
_entity_poly.pdbx_seq_one_letter_code
_entity_poly.pdbx_strand_id
1 'polypeptide(L)'
;GNPDNDDQVIPTVTPEKIEITKPKAQLGVARKFKISRDFNLLTALDVNMRFAQTNDIISSSFVSISPAFGFQLDYNNLVYLRSGVNNFQNQLEFDNSKSLSLEPNFGVGFNYKGIQIDYALTNIGGASGTLFSNVFSLKVDVSHFR
;
A
#
# COMPACT_ATOMS: atom_id res chain seq x y z
N GLY A 1 17.26 -54.78 -31.55
CA GLY A 1 16.64 -53.79 -30.65
C GLY A 1 17.56 -52.59 -30.63
N ASN A 2 17.02 -51.40 -30.88
CA ASN A 2 17.82 -50.18 -31.04
C ASN A 2 18.32 -49.67 -29.67
N PRO A 3 19.62 -49.34 -29.49
CA PRO A 3 20.17 -48.88 -28.22
C PRO A 3 19.97 -47.37 -27.96
N ASP A 4 19.23 -46.64 -28.80
CA ASP A 4 19.12 -45.17 -28.74
C ASP A 4 18.04 -44.64 -27.76
N ASN A 5 17.75 -45.34 -26.67
CA ASN A 5 16.95 -44.75 -25.59
C ASN A 5 17.88 -44.25 -24.48
N ASP A 6 18.68 -43.23 -24.81
CA ASP A 6 19.18 -42.31 -23.81
C ASP A 6 17.98 -41.48 -23.34
N ASP A 7 17.30 -41.96 -22.30
CA ASP A 7 16.35 -41.18 -21.53
C ASP A 7 17.06 -39.88 -21.12
N GLN A 8 16.73 -38.78 -21.81
CA GLN A 8 17.21 -37.46 -21.42
C GLN A 8 16.67 -37.19 -20.02
N VAL A 9 17.54 -37.40 -19.03
CA VAL A 9 17.32 -36.98 -17.66
C VAL A 9 17.14 -35.48 -17.72
N ILE A 10 15.88 -35.01 -17.72
CA ILE A 10 15.58 -33.60 -17.51
C ILE A 10 16.26 -33.27 -16.19
N PRO A 11 17.29 -32.40 -16.16
CA PRO A 11 17.91 -32.04 -14.91
C PRO A 11 16.80 -31.40 -14.09
N THR A 12 16.37 -32.11 -13.04
CA THR A 12 15.45 -31.57 -12.07
C THR A 12 16.24 -30.50 -11.34
N VAL A 13 16.17 -29.28 -11.85
CA VAL A 13 16.68 -28.10 -11.16
C VAL A 13 15.84 -27.96 -9.90
N THR A 14 16.31 -28.54 -8.80
CA THR A 14 15.73 -28.29 -7.49
C THR A 14 15.88 -26.80 -7.23
N PRO A 15 14.79 -26.03 -7.12
CA PRO A 15 14.92 -24.62 -6.83
C PRO A 15 15.36 -24.50 -5.38
N GLU A 16 16.67 -24.45 -5.12
CA GLU A 16 17.18 -23.92 -3.86
C GLU A 16 17.12 -22.39 -3.91
N LYS A 17 15.89 -21.86 -3.97
CA LYS A 17 15.65 -20.47 -3.64
C LYS A 17 14.93 -20.48 -2.31
N ILE A 18 15.70 -20.46 -1.23
CA ILE A 18 15.16 -19.99 0.05
C ILE A 18 14.67 -18.57 -0.22
N GLU A 19 13.36 -18.37 -0.20
CA GLU A 19 12.75 -17.05 -0.39
C GLU A 19 12.95 -16.22 0.88
N ILE A 20 14.10 -15.57 0.96
CA ILE A 20 14.40 -14.65 2.06
C ILE A 20 13.70 -13.32 1.77
N THR A 21 12.71 -12.99 2.59
CA THR A 21 12.09 -11.67 2.56
C THR A 21 13.07 -10.62 3.06
N LYS A 22 13.48 -9.71 2.18
CA LYS A 22 14.39 -8.61 2.53
C LYS A 22 13.72 -7.65 3.54
N PRO A 23 14.48 -7.05 4.46
CA PRO A 23 13.94 -6.15 5.46
C PRO A 23 13.34 -4.88 4.83
N LYS A 24 12.44 -4.24 5.58
CA LYS A 24 11.80 -2.96 5.25
C LYS A 24 11.79 -2.06 6.48
N ALA A 25 11.81 -0.75 6.28
CA ALA A 25 11.66 0.25 7.33
C ALA A 25 10.67 1.34 6.89
N GLN A 26 9.97 1.96 7.83
CA GLN A 26 9.04 3.06 7.56
C GLN A 26 9.20 4.14 8.63
N LEU A 27 9.22 5.40 8.21
CA LEU A 27 9.23 6.56 9.08
C LEU A 27 8.07 7.48 8.69
N GLY A 28 7.31 7.94 9.68
CA GLY A 28 6.12 8.75 9.46
C GLY A 28 6.06 9.94 10.40
N VAL A 29 5.54 11.06 9.89
CA VAL A 29 5.20 12.24 10.68
C VAL A 29 3.75 12.62 10.40
N ALA A 30 3.02 13.02 11.44
CA ALA A 30 1.63 13.42 11.30
C ALA A 30 1.33 14.67 12.12
N ARG A 31 0.41 15.49 11.63
CA ARG A 31 -0.03 16.71 12.32
C ARG A 31 -1.54 16.87 12.22
N LYS A 32 -2.17 17.08 13.38
CA LYS A 32 -3.60 17.42 13.48
C LYS A 32 -3.77 18.93 13.56
N PHE A 33 -4.66 19.45 12.72
CA PHE A 33 -5.09 20.83 12.66
C PHE A 33 -6.57 20.90 13.07
N LYS A 34 -6.90 21.80 13.99
CA LYS A 34 -8.30 22.12 14.31
C LYS A 34 -8.75 23.20 13.35
N ILE A 35 -9.56 22.84 12.35
CA ILE A 35 -10.06 23.79 11.34
C ILE A 35 -11.20 24.63 11.92
N SER A 36 -12.10 23.99 12.66
CA SER A 36 -13.19 24.64 13.38
C SER A 36 -13.53 23.88 14.66
N ARG A 37 -14.61 24.27 15.34
CA ARG A 37 -15.10 23.57 16.54
C ARG A 37 -15.41 22.10 16.28
N ASP A 38 -15.95 21.81 15.10
CA ASP A 38 -16.49 20.49 14.76
C ASP A 38 -15.63 19.77 13.71
N PHE A 39 -14.69 20.46 13.05
CA PHE A 39 -13.85 19.88 12.00
C PHE A 39 -12.38 19.83 12.39
N ASN A 40 -11.76 18.65 12.22
CA ASN A 40 -10.32 18.48 12.33
C ASN A 40 -9.74 17.88 11.05
N LEU A 41 -8.52 18.30 10.71
CA LEU A 41 -7.74 17.75 9.61
C LEU A 41 -6.46 17.13 10.16
N LEU A 42 -6.30 15.83 10.00
CA LEU A 42 -5.04 15.14 10.23
C LEU A 42 -4.33 14.97 8.89
N THR A 43 -3.09 15.40 8.78
CA THR A 43 -2.23 15.08 7.62
C THR A 43 -1.07 14.22 8.08
N ALA A 44 -0.60 13.35 7.19
CA ALA A 44 0.53 12.46 7.44
C ALA A 44 1.42 12.36 6.20
N LEU A 45 2.73 12.28 6.46
CA LEU A 45 3.76 12.00 5.48
C LEU A 45 4.56 10.80 5.97
N ASP A 46 4.77 9.85 5.08
CA ASP A 46 5.52 8.63 5.34
C ASP A 46 6.63 8.45 4.31
N VAL A 47 7.72 7.83 4.75
CA VAL A 47 8.85 7.41 3.92
C VAL A 47 9.01 5.91 4.11
N ASN A 48 8.74 5.16 3.06
CA ASN A 48 8.87 3.70 3.04
C ASN A 48 10.20 3.32 2.41
N MET A 49 11.02 2.56 3.14
CA MET A 49 12.34 2.12 2.73
C MET A 49 12.37 0.60 2.58
N ARG A 50 12.93 0.13 1.46
CA ARG A 50 13.12 -1.28 1.13
C ARG A 50 14.62 -1.50 0.93
N PHE A 51 15.23 -2.43 1.67
CA PHE A 51 16.67 -2.70 1.57
C PHE A 51 16.98 -3.63 0.39
N ALA A 52 16.57 -3.19 -0.79
CA ALA A 52 16.64 -3.87 -2.06
C ALA A 52 16.47 -2.86 -3.18
N GLN A 53 17.08 -3.11 -4.33
CA GLN A 53 16.76 -2.35 -5.54
C GLN A 53 15.36 -2.71 -6.04
N THR A 54 14.45 -1.74 -6.03
CA THR A 54 13.08 -1.86 -6.57
C THR A 54 12.80 -0.77 -7.61
N ASN A 55 11.56 -0.67 -8.07
CA ASN A 55 11.13 0.36 -9.01
C ASN A 55 10.79 1.70 -8.34
N ASP A 56 11.05 1.88 -7.05
CA ASP A 56 10.68 3.11 -6.33
C ASP A 56 11.32 4.36 -6.95
N ILE A 57 10.71 5.52 -6.65
CA ILE A 57 11.17 6.82 -7.15
C ILE A 57 12.64 7.11 -6.83
N ILE A 58 13.14 6.68 -5.68
CA ILE A 58 14.57 6.64 -5.36
C ILE A 58 14.97 5.17 -5.25
N SER A 59 15.94 4.74 -6.07
CA SER A 59 16.35 3.33 -6.11
C SER A 59 17.86 3.17 -6.26
N SER A 60 18.45 2.38 -5.37
CA SER A 60 19.87 2.00 -5.38
C SER A 60 20.00 0.50 -5.07
N SER A 61 21.21 -0.06 -5.25
CA SER A 61 21.48 -1.46 -4.91
C SER A 61 21.28 -1.79 -3.42
N PHE A 62 21.40 -0.80 -2.54
CA PHE A 62 21.29 -0.96 -1.09
C PHE A 62 19.88 -0.64 -0.56
N VAL A 63 19.28 0.45 -1.01
CA VAL A 63 17.98 0.92 -0.54
C VAL A 63 17.16 1.56 -1.66
N SER A 64 15.86 1.29 -1.63
CA SER A 64 14.83 1.97 -2.42
C SER A 64 13.84 2.66 -1.49
N ILE A 65 13.35 3.83 -1.90
CA ILE A 65 12.53 4.71 -1.06
C ILE A 65 11.31 5.19 -1.84
N SER A 66 10.11 4.98 -1.27
CA SER A 66 8.85 5.53 -1.76
C SER A 66 8.18 6.38 -0.69
N PRO A 67 7.89 7.66 -0.95
CA PRO A 67 7.07 8.46 -0.06
C PRO A 67 5.62 7.96 -0.05
N ALA A 68 4.85 8.40 0.94
CA ALA A 68 3.40 8.36 0.94
C ALA A 68 2.88 9.61 1.65
N PHE A 69 1.69 10.05 1.25
CA PHE A 69 1.01 11.19 1.84
C PHE A 69 -0.46 10.86 2.01
N GLY A 70 -1.05 11.32 3.11
CA GLY A 70 -2.47 11.16 3.34
C GLY A 70 -3.04 12.24 4.23
N PHE A 71 -4.36 12.35 4.19
CA PHE A 71 -5.11 13.17 5.11
C PHE A 71 -6.40 12.48 5.55
N GLN A 72 -6.89 12.91 6.71
CA GLN A 72 -8.21 12.59 7.24
C GLN A 72 -8.87 13.89 7.66
N LEU A 73 -10.00 14.22 7.04
CA LEU A 73 -10.93 15.23 7.52
C LEU A 73 -11.99 14.52 8.38
N ASP A 74 -12.18 14.98 9.61
CA ASP A 74 -13.22 14.46 10.49
C ASP A 74 -14.22 15.54 10.90
N TYR A 75 -15.47 15.12 11.09
CA TYR A 75 -16.55 15.90 11.67
C TYR A 75 -16.97 15.28 13.01
N ASN A 76 -16.74 16.01 14.09
CA ASN A 76 -17.02 15.64 15.47
C ASN A 76 -16.45 14.28 15.93
N ASN A 77 -15.42 13.74 15.25
CA ASN A 77 -14.96 12.35 15.42
C ASN A 77 -16.08 11.31 15.18
N LEU A 78 -17.13 11.67 14.43
CA LEU A 78 -18.21 10.77 14.02
C LEU A 78 -18.03 10.35 12.56
N VAL A 79 -17.79 11.31 11.67
CA VAL A 79 -17.64 11.08 10.23
C VAL A 79 -16.20 11.34 9.83
N TYR A 80 -15.64 10.45 9.02
CA TYR A 80 -14.28 10.54 8.53
C TYR A 80 -14.27 10.47 7.00
N LEU A 81 -13.55 11.40 6.38
CA LEU A 81 -13.18 11.37 4.98
C LEU A 81 -11.66 11.23 4.90
N ARG A 82 -11.18 10.22 4.20
CA ARG A 82 -9.76 9.90 4.06
C ARG A 82 -9.38 9.87 2.60
N SER A 83 -8.20 10.40 2.30
CA SER A 83 -7.60 10.27 0.99
C SER A 83 -6.08 10.31 1.12
N GLY A 84 -5.41 9.65 0.20
CA GLY A 84 -3.96 9.60 0.19
C GLY A 84 -3.42 9.04 -1.11
N VAL A 85 -2.11 9.13 -1.23
CA VAL A 85 -1.33 8.60 -2.35
C VAL A 85 -0.12 7.89 -1.79
N ASN A 86 0.22 6.73 -2.35
CA ASN A 86 1.41 5.98 -1.99
C ASN A 86 1.96 5.21 -3.20
N ASN A 87 2.90 4.31 -2.96
CA ASN A 87 3.47 3.41 -3.96
C ASN A 87 4.03 4.08 -5.22
N PHE A 88 4.87 5.10 -5.03
CA PHE A 88 5.51 5.82 -6.13
C PHE A 88 6.58 4.95 -6.78
N GLN A 89 6.31 4.47 -7.99
CA GLN A 89 7.19 3.55 -8.72
C GLN A 89 7.31 3.91 -10.20
N ASN A 90 8.50 3.74 -10.75
CA ASN A 90 8.77 3.82 -12.17
C ASN A 90 8.28 2.56 -12.87
N GLN A 91 7.41 2.70 -13.87
CA GLN A 91 6.91 1.60 -14.70
C GLN A 91 7.51 1.69 -16.10
N LEU A 92 7.74 0.53 -16.72
CA LEU A 92 8.17 0.45 -18.11
C LEU A 92 6.93 0.40 -18.99
N GLU A 93 6.83 1.35 -19.91
CA GLU A 93 5.74 1.42 -20.88
C GLU A 93 6.00 0.51 -22.09
N PHE A 94 4.97 0.27 -22.91
CA PHE A 94 5.07 -0.56 -24.12
C PHE A 94 6.09 -0.02 -25.14
N ASP A 95 6.38 1.27 -25.11
CA ASP A 95 7.37 1.95 -25.97
C ASP A 95 8.79 1.97 -25.36
N ASN A 96 9.01 1.26 -24.25
CA ASN A 96 10.23 1.25 -23.44
C ASN A 96 10.56 2.59 -22.73
N SER A 97 9.65 3.56 -22.75
CA SER A 97 9.78 4.73 -21.89
C SER A 97 9.49 4.37 -20.42
N LYS A 98 9.97 5.21 -19.50
CA LYS A 98 9.65 5.07 -18.07
C LYS A 98 8.67 6.13 -17.65
N SER A 99 7.56 5.71 -17.04
CA SER A 99 6.56 6.59 -16.44
C SER A 99 6.57 6.45 -14.92
N LEU A 100 6.18 7.49 -14.19
CA LEU A 100 5.97 7.41 -12.74
C LEU A 100 4.52 7.05 -12.47
N SER A 101 4.31 5.95 -11.74
CA SER A 101 3.03 5.51 -11.22
C SER A 101 2.91 5.80 -9.72
N LEU A 102 1.68 6.00 -9.25
CA LEU A 102 1.32 6.13 -7.84
C LEU A 102 -0.07 5.52 -7.61
N GLU A 103 -0.38 5.20 -6.36
CA GLU A 103 -1.65 4.58 -5.97
C GLU A 103 -2.49 5.54 -5.13
N PRO A 104 -3.51 6.16 -5.72
CA PRO A 104 -4.47 6.96 -4.98
C PRO A 104 -5.42 6.06 -4.21
N ASN A 105 -5.74 6.46 -2.98
CA ASN A 105 -6.66 5.77 -2.10
C ASN A 105 -7.68 6.75 -1.51
N PHE A 106 -8.87 6.25 -1.24
CA PHE A 106 -9.99 6.98 -0.69
C PHE A 106 -10.67 6.12 0.37
N GLY A 107 -11.20 6.76 1.41
CA GLY A 107 -12.01 6.06 2.39
C GLY A 107 -13.00 6.96 3.09
N VAL A 108 -14.06 6.34 3.59
CA VAL A 108 -15.04 6.98 4.47
C VAL A 108 -15.22 6.13 5.70
N GLY A 109 -15.46 6.78 6.83
CA GLY A 109 -15.68 6.11 8.11
C GLY A 109 -16.81 6.76 8.87
N PHE A 110 -17.53 5.95 9.64
CA PHE A 110 -18.53 6.40 10.59
C PHE A 110 -18.24 5.74 11.94
N ASN A 111 -18.25 6.52 13.01
CA ASN A 111 -18.08 6.07 14.39
C ASN A 111 -19.20 6.65 15.26
N TYR A 112 -19.95 5.78 15.91
CA TYR A 112 -21.01 6.19 16.82
C TYR A 112 -21.24 5.13 17.89
N LYS A 113 -21.21 5.54 19.16
CA LYS A 113 -21.56 4.69 20.32
C LYS A 113 -20.86 3.32 20.31
N GLY A 114 -19.54 3.31 20.11
CA GLY A 114 -18.74 2.09 20.11
C GLY A 114 -18.84 1.26 18.82
N ILE A 115 -19.62 1.67 17.82
CA ILE A 115 -19.68 1.01 16.51
C ILE A 115 -18.93 1.88 15.50
N GLN A 116 -17.91 1.29 14.87
CA GLN A 116 -17.15 1.92 13.79
C GLN A 116 -17.28 1.10 12.51
N ILE A 117 -17.65 1.76 11.42
CA ILE A 117 -17.72 1.19 10.07
C ILE A 117 -16.79 2.00 9.18
N ASP A 118 -15.90 1.32 8.46
CA ASP A 118 -15.02 1.95 7.48
C ASP A 118 -15.15 1.25 6.13
N TYR A 119 -15.16 2.06 5.06
CA TYR A 119 -14.99 1.61 3.70
C TYR A 119 -13.77 2.29 3.08
N ALA A 120 -12.95 1.52 2.37
CA ALA A 120 -11.80 2.03 1.63
C ALA A 120 -11.78 1.48 0.20
N LEU A 121 -11.46 2.37 -0.73
CA LEU A 121 -11.17 2.10 -2.12
C LEU A 121 -9.70 2.42 -2.37
N THR A 122 -8.93 1.44 -2.81
CA THR A 122 -7.47 1.55 -2.99
C THR A 122 -7.07 1.35 -4.45
N ASN A 123 -5.98 1.99 -4.86
CA ASN A 123 -5.48 2.00 -6.23
C ASN A 123 -6.55 2.47 -7.24
N ILE A 124 -7.18 3.61 -6.95
CA ILE A 124 -8.23 4.19 -7.80
C ILE A 124 -7.68 4.41 -9.21
N GLY A 125 -8.39 3.91 -10.22
CA GLY A 125 -7.99 4.03 -11.63
C GLY A 125 -6.98 2.98 -12.10
N GLY A 126 -6.56 2.04 -11.24
CA GLY A 126 -5.60 1.00 -11.62
C GLY A 126 -4.25 1.58 -12.07
N ALA A 127 -3.89 2.74 -11.53
CA ALA A 127 -2.74 3.55 -11.97
C ALA A 127 -1.40 2.81 -11.86
N SER A 128 -1.33 1.77 -11.01
CA SER A 128 -0.17 0.89 -10.90
C SER A 128 -0.17 -0.32 -11.83
N GLY A 129 -1.13 -0.41 -12.76
CA GLY A 129 -1.31 -1.59 -13.63
C GLY A 129 -1.91 -2.80 -12.91
N THR A 130 -2.27 -2.65 -11.63
CA THR A 130 -2.91 -3.68 -10.80
C THR A 130 -4.40 -3.36 -10.57
N LEU A 131 -5.17 -4.34 -10.10
CA LEU A 131 -6.60 -4.17 -9.80
C LEU A 131 -6.80 -3.25 -8.59
N PHE A 132 -7.85 -2.42 -8.63
CA PHE A 132 -8.30 -1.67 -7.45
C PHE A 132 -8.96 -2.62 -6.44
N SER A 133 -8.90 -2.29 -5.15
CA SER A 133 -9.48 -3.13 -4.09
C SER A 133 -10.48 -2.36 -3.23
N ASN A 134 -11.57 -3.05 -2.85
CA ASN A 134 -12.61 -2.60 -1.94
C ASN A 134 -12.43 -3.28 -0.58
N VAL A 135 -12.33 -2.50 0.49
CA VAL A 135 -12.16 -3.01 1.85
C VAL A 135 -13.28 -2.47 2.73
N PHE A 136 -14.00 -3.37 3.40
CA PHE A 136 -15.02 -3.03 4.38
C PHE A 136 -14.57 -3.53 5.76
N SER A 137 -14.75 -2.71 6.78
CA SER A 137 -14.37 -3.03 8.16
C SER A 137 -15.48 -2.63 9.12
N LEU A 138 -15.72 -3.48 10.12
CA LEU A 138 -16.61 -3.24 11.24
C LEU A 138 -15.83 -3.48 12.53
N LYS A 139 -15.87 -2.52 13.44
CA LYS A 139 -15.32 -2.63 14.79
C LYS A 139 -16.41 -2.31 15.80
N VAL A 140 -16.47 -3.12 16.85
CA VAL A 140 -17.43 -2.97 17.95
C VAL A 140 -16.66 -2.92 19.27
N ASP A 141 -16.82 -1.81 20.01
CA ASP A 141 -16.33 -1.65 21.37
C ASP A 141 -17.40 -2.15 22.36
N VAL A 142 -17.19 -3.37 22.84
CA VAL A 142 -18.12 -4.06 23.75
C VAL A 142 -18.18 -3.38 25.12
N SER A 143 -17.16 -2.62 25.51
CA SER A 143 -17.15 -1.90 26.80
C SER A 143 -18.19 -0.79 26.88
N HIS A 144 -18.62 -0.26 25.73
CA HIS A 144 -19.65 0.77 25.64
C HIS A 144 -21.06 0.28 26.04
N PHE A 145 -21.27 -1.03 26.09
CA PHE A 145 -22.57 -1.66 26.37
C PHE A 145 -22.66 -2.29 27.76
N ARG A 146 -21.69 -2.01 28.65
CA ARG A 146 -21.66 -2.48 30.03
C ARG A 146 -22.05 -1.38 31.02
#